data_AF-A0A8J3YS60-F1
#
_entry.id   AF-A0A8J3YS60-F1
#
_cell.length_a   1.000
_cell.length_b   1.000
_cell.length_c   1.000
_cell.angle_alpha   90.00
_cell.angle_beta   90.00
_cell.angle_gamma   90.00
#
_symmetry.space_group_name_H-M   'P 1'
#
loop_
_entity.id
_entity.type
_entity.pdbx_description
1 polymer ?
#
loop_
_entity_poly.entity_id
_entity_poly.type
_entity_poly.pdbx_seq_one_letter_code
_entity_poly.pdbx_strand_id
1 'polypeptide(L)'
;MSTEIRYGLDALRAALDAGKTVEEDTVPIGAVQPVLRADGAMDHVRVRLPYPVYLADLARSFGVWQLERTPAGPKRAVFPQTSRRTTVSAELDSGGRAATVLLRPAGRRGQ
;
A
#
# COMPACT_ATOMS: atom_id res chain seq x y z
N MET A 1 -5.44 1.03 14.43
CA MET A 1 -4.29 0.37 13.77
C MET A 1 -3.05 0.48 14.66
N SER A 2 -2.15 -0.50 14.66
CA SER A 2 -0.92 -0.41 15.46
C SER A 2 0.10 0.58 14.90
N THR A 3 0.93 1.08 15.79
CA THR A 3 2.00 2.02 15.49
C THR A 3 3.03 1.42 14.53
N GLU A 4 3.35 0.12 14.66
CA GLU A 4 4.30 -0.58 13.79
C GLU A 4 3.82 -0.66 12.35
N ILE A 5 2.57 -1.10 12.12
CA ILE A 5 1.98 -1.16 10.77
C ILE A 5 2.00 0.21 10.12
N ARG A 6 1.63 1.25 10.88
CA ARG A 6 1.64 2.64 10.40
C ARG A 6 3.04 3.06 9.95
N TYR A 7 4.05 2.87 10.80
CA TYR A 7 5.42 3.29 10.50
C TYR A 7 6.03 2.51 9.34
N GLY A 8 5.80 1.20 9.26
CA GLY A 8 6.34 0.41 8.15
C GLY A 8 5.72 0.79 6.81
N LEU A 9 4.40 1.03 6.75
CA LEU A 9 3.74 1.47 5.52
C LEU A 9 4.21 2.86 5.09
N ASP A 10 4.43 3.76 6.04
CA ASP A 10 4.98 5.09 5.79
C ASP A 10 6.43 5.02 5.27
N ALA A 11 7.28 4.20 5.90
CA ALA A 11 8.67 4.00 5.48
C ALA A 11 8.77 3.39 4.06
N LEU A 12 7.94 2.40 3.74
CA LEU A 12 7.88 1.82 2.39
C LEU A 12 7.42 2.86 1.36
N ARG A 13 6.40 3.64 1.70
CA ARG A 13 5.92 4.72 0.82
C ARG A 13 7.00 5.77 0.59
N ALA A 14 7.71 6.18 1.64
CA ALA A 14 8.81 7.14 1.54
C ALA A 14 9.96 6.59 0.68
N ALA A 15 10.28 5.30 0.79
CA ALA A 15 11.27 4.65 -0.06
C ALA A 15 10.85 4.67 -1.55
N LEU A 16 9.59 4.33 -1.85
CA LEU A 16 9.05 4.38 -3.21
C LEU A 16 9.00 5.82 -3.77
N ASP A 17 8.59 6.79 -2.95
CA ASP A 17 8.55 8.21 -3.35
C ASP A 17 9.95 8.78 -3.61
N ALA A 18 10.98 8.23 -2.96
CA ALA A 18 12.39 8.50 -3.20
C ALA A 18 12.99 7.70 -4.39
N GLY A 19 12.21 6.79 -4.99
CA GLY A 19 12.66 5.94 -6.10
C GLY A 19 13.65 4.85 -5.68
N LYS A 20 13.65 4.47 -4.39
CA LYS A 20 14.47 3.37 -3.88
C LYS A 20 13.81 2.02 -4.18
N THR A 21 14.64 0.99 -4.35
CA THR A 21 14.17 -0.40 -4.39
C THR A 21 13.70 -0.81 -3.00
N VAL A 22 12.61 -1.56 -2.95
CA VAL A 22 12.09 -2.18 -1.73
C VAL A 22 12.36 -3.68 -1.81
N GLU A 23 12.92 -4.21 -0.73
CA GLU A 23 13.18 -5.64 -0.52
C GLU A 23 12.28 -6.20 0.60
N GLU A 24 12.17 -7.52 0.68
CA GLU A 24 11.24 -8.21 1.61
C GLU A 24 11.49 -7.85 3.09
N ASP A 25 12.73 -7.59 3.48
CA ASP A 25 13.14 -7.27 4.86
C ASP A 25 13.35 -5.77 5.11
N THR A 26 12.89 -4.89 4.21
CA THR A 26 13.12 -3.43 4.32
C THR A 26 12.52 -2.84 5.60
N VAL A 27 11.39 -3.38 6.05
CA VAL A 27 10.68 -2.91 7.24
C VAL A 27 10.09 -4.11 8.00
N PRO A 28 10.09 -4.07 9.33
CA PRO A 28 9.54 -5.15 10.14
C PRO A 28 8.01 -5.05 10.22
N ILE A 29 7.32 -5.16 9.09
CA ILE A 29 5.85 -5.15 9.04
C ILE A 29 5.28 -6.28 8.18
N GLY A 30 4.71 -7.28 8.84
CA GLY A 30 4.05 -8.39 8.14
C GLY A 30 4.97 -9.03 7.10
N ALA A 31 4.42 -9.43 5.95
CA ALA A 31 5.21 -9.94 4.83
C ALA A 31 5.20 -8.92 3.68
N VAL A 32 6.37 -8.37 3.36
CA VAL A 32 6.59 -7.45 2.24
C VAL A 32 7.07 -8.25 1.04
N GLN A 33 6.44 -8.05 -0.11
CA GLN A 33 6.77 -8.72 -1.37
C GLN A 33 6.83 -7.68 -2.49
N PRO A 34 8.02 -7.30 -2.98
CA PRO A 34 8.15 -6.46 -4.16
C PRO A 34 7.73 -7.24 -5.42
N VAL A 35 6.90 -6.63 -6.25
CA VAL A 35 6.46 -7.19 -7.53
C VAL A 35 7.02 -6.34 -8.66
N LEU A 36 7.85 -6.95 -9.49
CA LEU A 36 8.49 -6.31 -10.63
C LEU A 36 7.70 -6.58 -11.92
N ARG A 37 7.82 -5.65 -12.86
CA ARG A 37 7.40 -5.83 -14.26
C ARG A 37 8.45 -6.63 -15.02
N ALA A 38 8.10 -7.04 -16.24
CA ALA A 38 9.01 -7.78 -17.12
C ALA A 38 10.28 -7.00 -17.50
N ASP A 39 10.24 -5.67 -17.46
CA ASP A 39 11.40 -4.78 -17.70
C ASP A 39 12.29 -4.58 -16.45
N GLY A 40 11.98 -5.26 -15.34
CA GLY A 40 12.68 -5.14 -14.07
C GLY A 40 12.28 -3.93 -13.22
N ALA A 41 11.38 -3.07 -13.69
CA ALA A 41 10.89 -1.94 -12.90
C ALA A 41 9.88 -2.38 -11.85
N MET A 42 9.82 -1.69 -10.71
CA MET A 42 8.83 -1.96 -9.66
C MET A 42 7.41 -1.70 -10.17
N ASP A 43 6.55 -2.73 -10.19
CA ASP A 43 5.12 -2.55 -10.46
C ASP A 43 4.37 -2.09 -9.21
N HIS A 44 4.53 -2.84 -8.12
CA HIS A 44 3.97 -2.53 -6.82
C HIS A 44 4.67 -3.34 -5.72
N VAL A 45 4.59 -2.87 -4.49
CA VAL A 45 4.95 -3.63 -3.30
C VAL A 45 3.68 -4.14 -2.66
N ARG A 46 3.60 -5.45 -2.45
CA ARG A 46 2.51 -6.11 -1.73
C ARG A 46 2.92 -6.33 -0.28
N VAL A 47 2.11 -5.84 0.65
CA VAL A 47 2.34 -5.93 2.08
C VAL A 47 1.20 -6.69 2.72
N ARG A 48 1.43 -7.93 3.11
CA ARG A 48 0.46 -8.70 3.90
C ARG A 48 0.57 -8.28 5.36
N LEU A 49 -0.50 -7.71 5.90
CA LEU A 49 -0.51 -7.25 7.28
C LEU A 49 -0.51 -8.45 8.25
N PRO A 50 0.12 -8.32 9.43
CA PRO A 50 0.14 -9.39 10.44
C PRO A 50 -1.28 -9.70 10.95
N TYR A 51 -2.19 -8.75 10.88
CA TYR A 51 -3.62 -8.92 11.12
C TYR A 51 -4.42 -7.91 10.30
N PRO A 52 -5.70 -8.20 9.96
CA PRO A 52 -6.54 -7.28 9.23
C PRO A 52 -6.82 -5.98 9.99
N VAL A 53 -6.75 -4.84 9.32
CA VAL A 53 -6.99 -3.51 9.89
C VAL A 53 -8.25 -2.87 9.32
N TYR A 54 -8.96 -2.05 10.10
CA TYR A 54 -10.11 -1.33 9.58
C TYR A 54 -9.70 -0.33 8.50
N LEU A 55 -10.52 -0.25 7.45
CA LEU A 55 -10.26 0.66 6.34
C LEU A 55 -10.21 2.13 6.77
N ALA A 56 -11.02 2.53 7.74
CA ALA A 56 -11.02 3.89 8.27
C ALA A 56 -9.71 4.24 8.98
N ASP A 57 -9.15 3.33 9.77
CA ASP A 57 -7.83 3.50 10.39
C ASP A 57 -6.72 3.65 9.33
N LEU A 58 -6.77 2.78 8.30
CA LEU A 58 -5.80 2.80 7.21
C LEU A 58 -5.91 4.10 6.40
N ALA A 59 -7.13 4.52 6.06
CA ALA A 59 -7.39 5.77 5.35
C ALA A 59 -6.85 6.98 6.11
N ARG A 60 -7.15 7.07 7.41
CA ARG A 60 -6.68 8.15 8.28
C ARG A 60 -5.16 8.23 8.32
N SER A 61 -4.46 7.09 8.28
CA SER A 61 -3.00 7.08 8.26
C SER A 61 -2.39 7.64 6.98
N PHE A 62 -3.11 7.54 5.86
CA PHE A 62 -2.71 8.12 4.60
C PHE A 62 -3.28 9.53 4.36
N GLY A 63 -3.92 10.13 5.37
CA GLY A 63 -4.56 11.44 5.26
C GLY A 63 -5.83 11.44 4.41
N VAL A 64 -6.41 10.26 4.14
CA VAL A 64 -7.63 10.10 3.36
C VAL A 64 -8.82 10.09 4.29
N TRP A 65 -9.72 11.06 4.14
CA TRP A 65 -10.91 11.20 4.98
C TRP A 65 -12.17 10.63 4.33
N GLN A 66 -12.14 10.45 3.00
CA GLN A 66 -13.26 9.91 2.23
C GLN A 66 -12.73 8.93 1.18
N LEU A 67 -13.13 7.67 1.29
CA LEU A 67 -12.90 6.67 0.26
C LEU A 67 -13.98 6.86 -0.82
N GLU A 68 -13.58 7.24 -2.03
CA GLU A 68 -14.54 7.58 -3.10
C GLU A 68 -15.44 6.40 -3.48
N ARG A 69 -14.90 5.18 -3.54
CA ARG A 69 -15.69 3.96 -3.69
C ARG A 69 -14.93 2.78 -3.09
N THR A 70 -15.58 2.02 -2.22
CA THR A 70 -15.32 0.58 -2.14
C THR A 70 -15.99 -0.02 -3.38
N PRO A 71 -15.27 -0.41 -4.45
CA PRO A 71 -15.90 -1.03 -5.61
C PRO A 71 -16.81 -2.19 -5.14
N ALA A 72 -18.05 -2.18 -5.64
CA ALA A 72 -19.00 -3.26 -5.41
C ALA A 72 -18.51 -4.51 -6.16
N GLY A 73 -17.78 -5.36 -5.43
CA GLY A 73 -17.06 -6.53 -5.95
C GLY A 73 -15.99 -6.94 -4.94
N PRO A 74 -15.46 -8.18 -4.98
CA PRO A 74 -14.69 -8.69 -3.86
C PRO A 74 -13.39 -7.89 -3.70
N LYS A 75 -13.33 -7.15 -2.60
CA LYS A 75 -12.14 -7.04 -1.76
C LYS A 75 -11.02 -6.10 -2.22
N ARG A 76 -11.28 -4.93 -2.79
CA ARG A 76 -10.24 -3.87 -2.90
C ARG A 76 -10.75 -2.47 -2.61
N ALA A 77 -9.96 -1.65 -1.91
CA ALA A 77 -10.20 -0.23 -1.67
C ALA A 77 -9.00 0.59 -2.19
N VAL A 78 -9.26 1.59 -3.03
CA VAL A 78 -8.22 2.49 -3.56
C VAL A 78 -8.26 3.80 -2.76
N PHE A 79 -7.09 4.34 -2.43
CA PHE A 79 -6.94 5.55 -1.64
C PHE A 79 -6.54 6.70 -2.58
N PRO A 80 -7.50 7.48 -3.13
CA PRO A 80 -7.28 8.40 -4.24
C PRO A 80 -6.39 9.60 -3.90
N GLN A 81 -6.23 9.92 -2.62
CA GLN A 81 -5.44 11.06 -2.14
C GLN A 81 -4.02 10.70 -1.71
N THR A 82 -3.50 9.53 -2.10
CA THR A 82 -2.08 9.22 -1.84
C THR A 82 -1.18 10.02 -2.78
N SER A 83 0.12 10.14 -2.48
CA SER A 83 1.01 11.09 -3.18
C SER A 83 0.95 10.90 -4.70
N ARG A 84 1.21 11.96 -5.48
CA ARG A 84 1.32 11.87 -6.95
C ARG A 84 2.36 10.84 -7.43
N ARG A 85 3.23 10.37 -6.54
CA ARG A 85 4.30 9.41 -6.79
C ARG A 85 3.99 7.99 -6.32
N THR A 86 3.03 7.78 -5.42
CA THR A 86 2.68 6.42 -4.95
C THR A 86 1.17 6.31 -4.74
N THR A 87 0.54 5.40 -5.48
CA THR A 87 -0.86 5.00 -5.29
C THR A 87 -0.93 3.92 -4.21
N VAL A 88 -1.80 4.09 -3.21
CA VAL A 88 -2.08 3.06 -2.21
C VAL A 88 -3.42 2.40 -2.50
N SER A 89 -3.47 1.07 -2.39
CA SER A 89 -4.70 0.28 -2.42
C SER A 89 -4.65 -0.79 -1.33
N ALA A 90 -5.79 -1.27 -0.87
CA ALA A 90 -5.87 -2.35 0.11
C ALA A 90 -6.75 -3.48 -0.41
N GLU A 91 -6.32 -4.72 -0.21
CA GLU A 91 -7.14 -5.91 -0.41
C GLU A 91 -7.85 -6.27 0.89
N LEU A 92 -9.16 -6.52 0.80
CA LEU A 92 -9.99 -6.75 1.98
C LEU A 92 -10.15 -8.24 2.28
N ASP A 93 -10.28 -8.60 3.55
CA ASP A 93 -10.75 -9.91 3.94
C ASP A 93 -12.28 -10.04 3.73
N SER A 94 -12.83 -11.20 4.09
CA SER A 94 -14.27 -11.44 3.99
C SER A 94 -15.10 -10.59 4.97
N GLY A 95 -14.48 -9.97 5.97
CA GLY A 95 -15.09 -9.02 6.90
C GLY A 95 -14.93 -7.55 6.49
N GLY A 96 -14.40 -7.27 5.29
CA GLY A 96 -14.21 -5.91 4.78
C GLY A 96 -13.03 -5.15 5.41
N ARG A 97 -12.13 -5.83 6.13
CA ARG A 97 -10.92 -5.24 6.72
C ARG A 97 -9.74 -5.39 5.78
N ALA A 98 -8.85 -4.41 5.73
CA ALA A 98 -7.64 -4.49 4.92
C ALA A 98 -6.70 -5.57 5.46
N ALA A 99 -6.47 -6.63 4.70
CA ALA A 99 -5.52 -7.70 5.03
C ALA A 99 -4.21 -7.55 4.27
N THR A 100 -4.26 -6.92 3.09
CA THR A 100 -3.08 -6.64 2.27
C THR A 100 -3.10 -5.18 1.85
N VAL A 101 -1.95 -4.53 1.81
CA VAL A 101 -1.76 -3.19 1.25
C VAL A 101 -0.87 -3.29 0.02
N LEU A 102 -1.23 -2.55 -1.02
CA LEU A 102 -0.50 -2.47 -2.28
C LEU A 102 0.00 -1.04 -2.43
N LEU A 103 1.31 -0.87 -2.52
CA LEU A 103 1.97 0.41 -2.74
C LEU A 103 2.51 0.41 -4.17
N ARG A 104 1.90 1.19 -5.04
CA ARG A 104 2.27 1.26 -6.46
C ARG A 104 2.98 2.59 -6.73
N PRO A 105 4.28 2.60 -7.07
CA PRO A 105 4.92 3.82 -7.53
C PRO A 105 4.26 4.27 -8.84
N ALA A 106 4.09 5.58 -9.01
CA ALA A 106 3.75 6.18 -10.28
C ALA A 106 4.91 5.84 -11.21
N GLY A 107 4.64 5.02 -12.22
CA GLY A 107 5.67 4.59 -13.15
C GLY A 107 6.46 5.80 -13.65
N ARG A 108 7.79 5.73 -13.63
CA ARG A 108 8.61 6.70 -14.35
C ARG A 108 8.15 6.65 -15.81
N ARG A 109 7.33 7.61 -16.25
CA ARG A 109 7.35 7.98 -17.66
C ARG A 109 8.80 8.40 -17.90
N GLY A 110 9.49 7.65 -18.75
CA GLY A 110 10.88 7.90 -19.09
C GLY A 110 11.10 9.39 -19.32
N GLN A 111 12.06 9.94 -18.60
CA GLN A 111 12.84 11.06 -19.09
C GLN A 111 13.99 10.47 -19.89
#